data_AF-A0AAV4XXG8-F1
#
_entry.id   AF-A0AAV4XXG8-F1
#
_cell.length_a   1.000
_cell.length_b   1.000
_cell.length_c   1.000
_cell.angle_alpha   90.00
_cell.angle_beta   90.00
_cell.angle_gamma   90.00
#
_symmetry.space_group_name_H-M   'P 1'
#
loop_
_entity.id
_entity.type
_entity.pdbx_description
1 polymer ?
#
loop_
_entity_poly.entity_id
_entity_poly.type
_entity_poly.pdbx_seq_one_letter_code
_entity_poly.pdbx_strand_id
1 'polypeptide(L)'
;MSDEVLQFVPFSSAIDTGFWYQLTKKKLDIFKLDDAAVKINGFYSTNSSLALPPICNIDYSAFDDDIQIPPGSVPLKGLLMNTNTVEDFKIRDKKALLQSVGQKIWEAITSGAALENPLLLQAFPALNYPDSIICKGSKKFCEYFTSDQISQFLESYDALLPSDKSLFLVFKDNEGCSVFDLKNIKL
;
A
#
# COMPACT_ATOMS: atom_id res chain seq x y z
N MET A 1 -25.18 1.37 -23.82
CA MET A 1 -24.41 1.35 -22.56
C MET A 1 -23.00 1.72 -22.95
N SER A 2 -22.48 2.86 -22.47
CA SER A 2 -21.07 3.18 -22.66
C SER A 2 -20.30 2.28 -21.71
N ASP A 3 -19.48 1.38 -22.26
CA ASP A 3 -18.51 0.61 -21.47
C ASP A 3 -17.42 1.60 -21.01
N GLU A 4 -17.70 2.29 -19.90
CA GLU A 4 -16.72 3.17 -19.27
C GLU A 4 -15.59 2.32 -18.67
N VAL A 5 -14.36 2.61 -19.07
CA VAL A 5 -13.16 1.93 -18.57
C VAL A 5 -12.87 2.40 -17.14
N LEU A 6 -12.75 1.46 -16.21
CA LEU A 6 -12.33 1.75 -14.83
C LEU A 6 -10.92 2.37 -14.82
N GLN A 7 -10.77 3.51 -14.16
CA GLN A 7 -9.51 4.21 -14.00
C GLN A 7 -9.13 4.29 -12.51
N PHE A 8 -7.84 4.18 -12.22
CA PHE A 8 -7.31 4.20 -10.86
C PHE A 8 -6.58 5.51 -10.58
N VAL A 9 -6.75 6.03 -9.36
CA VAL A 9 -5.95 7.17 -8.90
C VAL A 9 -4.54 6.68 -8.55
N PRO A 10 -3.49 7.32 -9.08
CA PRO A 10 -2.11 7.00 -8.76
C PRO A 10 -1.81 7.17 -7.28
N PHE A 11 -1.04 6.23 -6.73
CA PHE A 11 -0.66 6.29 -5.32
C PHE A 11 0.61 7.12 -5.13
N SER A 12 0.47 8.24 -4.42
CA SER A 12 1.55 9.21 -4.20
C SER A 12 2.34 8.91 -2.92
N SER A 13 3.62 9.29 -2.91
CA SER A 13 4.49 9.18 -1.73
C SER A 13 4.92 10.55 -1.20
N ALA A 14 4.98 10.70 0.12
CA ALA A 14 5.58 11.81 0.84
C ALA A 14 6.77 11.28 1.65
N ILE A 15 7.95 11.82 1.38
CA ILE A 15 9.21 11.44 2.05
C ILE A 15 9.58 12.58 2.99
N ASP A 16 9.67 12.29 4.28
CA ASP A 16 10.10 13.26 5.28
C ASP A 16 11.61 13.54 5.19
N THR A 17 12.01 14.73 5.62
CA THR A 17 13.43 15.14 5.69
C THR A 17 14.30 14.20 6.54
N GLY A 18 13.74 13.64 7.62
CA GLY A 18 14.45 12.70 8.51
C GLY A 18 14.84 11.40 7.81
N PHE A 19 14.09 10.97 6.79
CA PHE A 19 14.46 9.81 5.97
C PHE A 19 15.82 10.00 5.30
N TRP A 20 16.05 11.16 4.67
CA TRP A 20 17.30 11.44 3.95
C TRP A 20 18.50 11.49 4.89
N TYR A 21 18.31 12.02 6.11
CA TYR A 21 19.34 12.00 7.14
C TYR A 21 19.73 10.56 7.52
N GLN A 22 18.74 9.69 7.75
CA GLN A 22 18.99 8.29 8.08
C GLN A 22 19.61 7.50 6.93
N LEU A 23 19.14 7.73 5.70
CA LEU A 23 19.74 7.12 4.50
C LEU A 23 21.21 7.52 4.36
N THR A 24 21.53 8.80 4.55
CA THR A 24 22.91 9.30 4.46
C THR A 24 23.79 8.65 5.54
N LYS A 25 23.30 8.60 6.78
CA LYS A 25 24.00 7.94 7.89
C LYS A 25 24.24 6.46 7.60
N LYS A 26 23.21 5.71 7.21
CA LYS A 26 23.36 4.28 6.86
C LYS A 26 24.25 4.08 5.64
N LYS A 27 24.24 4.99 4.65
CA LYS A 27 25.11 4.92 3.48
C LYS A 27 26.58 5.10 3.84
N LEU A 28 26.91 6.01 4.75
CA LEU A 28 28.28 6.23 5.21
C LEU A 28 28.78 5.10 6.12
N ASP A 29 27.95 4.69 7.09
CA ASP A 29 28.39 3.80 8.17
C ASP A 29 28.25 2.31 7.79
N ILE A 30 27.18 1.94 7.08
CA ILE A 30 26.75 0.56 6.87
C ILE A 30 26.89 0.14 5.40
N PHE A 31 26.14 0.76 4.49
CA PHE A 31 26.06 0.33 3.09
C PHE A 31 27.36 0.61 2.33
N LYS A 32 28.02 1.73 2.60
CA LYS A 32 29.27 2.14 1.94
C LYS A 32 29.13 2.06 0.41
N LEU A 33 29.92 1.21 -0.23
CA LEU A 33 29.89 0.98 -1.68
C LEU A 33 28.84 -0.04 -2.13
N ASP A 34 28.15 -0.71 -1.20
CA ASP A 34 27.07 -1.63 -1.53
C ASP A 34 25.85 -0.85 -2.06
N ASP A 35 25.37 -1.27 -3.23
CA ASP A 35 24.21 -0.72 -3.94
C ASP A 35 23.06 -1.74 -4.03
N ALA A 36 23.12 -2.81 -3.23
CA ALA A 36 22.05 -3.77 -3.07
C ALA A 36 20.74 -3.12 -2.59
N ALA A 37 19.62 -3.74 -2.93
CA ALA A 37 18.31 -3.29 -2.51
C ALA A 37 18.13 -3.47 -0.99
N VAL A 38 17.74 -2.41 -0.31
CA VAL A 38 17.50 -2.37 1.13
C VAL A 38 16.01 -2.39 1.40
N LYS A 39 15.57 -3.17 2.37
CA LYS A 39 14.17 -3.15 2.82
C LYS A 39 13.90 -1.82 3.53
N ILE A 40 12.84 -1.17 3.13
CA ILE A 40 12.32 0.02 3.80
C ILE A 40 10.86 -0.20 4.13
N ASN A 41 10.40 0.56 5.10
CA ASN A 41 9.02 0.55 5.53
C ASN A 41 8.43 1.96 5.37
N GLY A 42 7.11 2.00 5.26
CA GLY A 42 6.33 3.22 5.27
C GLY A 42 4.93 2.93 5.80
N PHE A 43 4.05 3.91 5.71
CA PHE A 43 2.65 3.73 6.06
C PHE A 43 1.77 4.71 5.30
N TYR A 44 0.51 4.35 5.09
CA TYR A 44 -0.49 5.27 4.57
C TYR A 44 -1.70 5.30 5.51
N SER A 45 -2.37 6.44 5.56
CA SER A 45 -3.56 6.59 6.39
C SER A 45 -4.79 6.65 5.50
N THR A 46 -5.83 5.91 5.87
CA THR A 46 -7.13 5.87 5.16
C THR A 46 -8.12 6.91 5.70
N ASN A 47 -7.74 7.62 6.77
CA ASN A 47 -8.54 8.62 7.46
C ASN A 47 -8.29 10.06 6.96
N SER A 48 -7.78 10.23 5.73
CA SER A 48 -7.60 11.56 5.14
C SER A 48 -8.95 12.24 4.95
N SER A 49 -8.95 13.58 5.01
CA SER A 49 -10.15 14.38 4.73
C SER A 49 -10.76 13.97 3.39
N LEU A 50 -12.09 14.08 3.27
CA LEU A 50 -12.91 13.61 2.14
C LEU A 50 -12.42 14.02 0.72
N ALA A 51 -11.47 14.94 0.61
CA ALA A 51 -10.94 15.46 -0.64
C ALA A 51 -9.47 15.07 -0.93
N LEU A 52 -8.78 14.39 -0.02
CA LEU A 52 -7.36 14.06 -0.20
C LEU A 52 -7.17 12.55 -0.38
N PRO A 53 -6.49 12.11 -1.46
CA PRO A 53 -6.15 10.71 -1.63
C PRO A 53 -5.17 10.27 -0.52
N PRO A 54 -5.16 8.98 -0.15
CA PRO A 54 -4.15 8.46 0.75
C PRO A 54 -2.75 8.62 0.14
N ILE A 55 -1.78 8.95 1.00
CA ILE A 55 -0.38 9.16 0.63
C ILE A 55 0.49 8.17 1.42
N CYS A 56 1.45 7.55 0.75
CA CYS A 56 2.51 6.75 1.37
C CYS A 56 3.50 7.68 2.09
N ASN A 57 3.52 7.66 3.41
CA ASN A 57 4.49 8.37 4.22
C ASN A 57 5.71 7.48 4.46
N ILE A 58 6.90 8.04 4.23
CA ILE A 58 8.19 7.43 4.52
C ILE A 58 8.96 8.42 5.38
N ASP A 59 9.26 8.05 6.62
CA ASP A 59 9.92 8.92 7.59
C ASP A 59 11.29 8.40 8.05
N TYR A 60 11.83 9.00 9.10
CA TYR A 60 13.11 8.60 9.68
C TYR A 60 13.13 7.13 10.16
N SER A 61 11.99 6.54 10.48
CA SER A 61 11.88 5.16 10.96
C SER A 61 11.89 4.12 9.84
N ALA A 62 11.96 4.55 8.56
CA ALA A 62 11.84 3.68 7.40
C ALA A 62 12.84 2.49 7.36
N PHE A 63 13.97 2.59 8.05
CA PHE A 63 15.00 1.55 8.10
C PHE A 63 15.03 0.75 9.42
N ASP A 64 14.07 1.00 10.31
CA ASP A 64 13.94 0.31 11.58
C ASP A 64 13.07 -0.94 11.40
N ASP A 65 13.40 -2.01 12.13
CA ASP A 65 12.66 -3.27 12.04
C ASP A 65 11.28 -3.18 12.72
N ASP A 66 11.16 -2.35 13.77
CA ASP A 66 9.96 -2.18 14.61
C ASP A 66 9.40 -0.76 14.51
N ILE A 67 8.56 -0.53 13.50
CA ILE A 67 7.96 0.80 13.29
C ILE A 67 6.68 0.94 14.08
N GLN A 68 6.60 2.06 14.81
CA GLN A 68 5.38 2.50 15.47
C GLN A 68 4.46 3.14 14.43
N ILE A 69 3.55 2.34 13.88
CA ILE A 69 2.56 2.79 12.90
C ILE A 69 1.51 3.66 13.60
N PRO A 70 1.26 4.90 13.13
CA PRO A 70 0.24 5.75 13.73
C PRO A 70 -1.15 5.08 13.70
N PRO A 71 -2.01 5.28 14.73
CA PRO A 71 -3.36 4.73 14.75
C PRO A 71 -4.15 5.10 13.49
N GLY A 72 -4.88 4.15 12.93
CA GLY A 72 -5.65 4.35 11.69
C GLY A 72 -4.79 4.39 10.42
N SER A 73 -3.53 3.97 10.50
CA SER A 73 -2.64 3.81 9.34
C SER A 73 -2.37 2.34 9.06
N VAL A 74 -2.05 2.04 7.80
CA VAL A 74 -1.72 0.72 7.30
C VAL A 74 -0.22 0.67 6.98
N PRO A 75 0.52 -0.34 7.49
CA PRO A 75 1.94 -0.47 7.21
C PRO A 75 2.19 -0.88 5.75
N LEU A 76 3.26 -0.34 5.18
CA LEU A 76 3.76 -0.63 3.85
C LEU A 76 5.19 -1.15 3.91
N LYS A 77 5.49 -2.15 3.08
CA LYS A 77 6.85 -2.69 2.93
C LYS A 77 7.34 -2.42 1.51
N GLY A 78 8.55 -1.89 1.42
CA GLY A 78 9.17 -1.46 0.17
C GLY A 78 10.63 -1.89 0.04
N LEU A 79 11.19 -1.64 -1.14
CA LEU A 79 12.60 -1.83 -1.44
C LEU A 79 13.19 -0.50 -1.93
N LEU A 80 14.26 -0.06 -1.28
CA LEU A 80 15.05 1.09 -1.67
C LEU A 80 16.29 0.61 -2.43
N MET A 81 16.48 1.13 -3.63
CA MET A 81 17.74 0.96 -4.37
C MET A 81 18.45 2.31 -4.46
N ASN A 82 19.60 2.40 -3.78
CA ASN A 82 20.44 3.59 -3.79
C ASN A 82 21.73 3.30 -4.57
N THR A 83 21.89 3.88 -5.74
CA THR A 83 23.12 3.76 -6.54
C THR A 83 24.21 4.69 -5.99
N ASN A 84 25.47 4.32 -6.22
CA ASN A 84 26.60 5.15 -5.77
C ASN A 84 26.79 6.39 -6.64
N THR A 85 26.52 6.28 -7.95
CA THR A 85 26.68 7.36 -8.91
C THR A 85 25.34 7.71 -9.58
N VAL A 86 25.26 8.94 -10.09
CA VAL A 86 24.10 9.43 -10.86
C VAL A 86 24.07 8.76 -12.24
N GLU A 87 25.24 8.41 -12.78
CA GLU A 87 25.41 7.71 -14.04
C GLU A 87 24.79 6.31 -13.95
N ASP A 88 25.12 5.55 -12.89
CA ASP A 88 24.53 4.24 -12.61
C ASP A 88 23.00 4.32 -12.50
N PHE A 89 22.48 5.36 -11.84
CA PHE A 89 21.04 5.59 -11.75
C PHE A 89 20.38 5.81 -13.12
N LYS A 90 21.04 6.54 -14.02
CA LYS A 90 20.52 6.86 -15.35
C LYS A 90 20.51 5.65 -16.29
N ILE A 91 21.56 4.84 -16.25
CA ILE A 91 21.70 3.66 -17.13
C ILE A 91 20.93 2.43 -16.63
N ARG A 92 20.48 2.43 -15.37
CA ARG A 92 19.77 1.30 -14.79
C ARG A 92 18.43 1.07 -15.49
N ASP A 93 18.15 -0.21 -15.78
CA ASP A 93 16.87 -0.61 -16.37
C ASP A 93 15.74 -0.57 -15.33
N LYS A 94 15.09 0.60 -15.27
CA LYS A 94 13.93 0.86 -14.41
C LYS A 94 12.73 -0.04 -14.77
N LYS A 95 12.60 -0.45 -16.03
CA LYS A 95 11.53 -1.32 -16.49
C LYS A 95 11.74 -2.74 -15.98
N ALA A 96 12.96 -3.26 -16.07
CA ALA A 96 13.31 -4.55 -15.50
C ALA A 96 13.10 -4.58 -13.98
N LEU A 97 13.45 -3.49 -13.29
CA LEU A 97 13.19 -3.37 -11.85
C LEU A 97 11.69 -3.44 -11.53
N LEU A 98 10.88 -2.65 -12.24
CA LEU A 98 9.41 -2.64 -12.10
C LEU A 98 8.82 -4.03 -12.37
N GLN A 99 9.29 -4.71 -13.42
CA GLN A 99 8.88 -6.07 -13.75
C GLN A 99 9.26 -7.06 -12.65
N SER A 100 10.45 -6.95 -12.05
CA SER A 100 10.87 -7.83 -10.97
C SER A 100 9.98 -7.71 -9.72
N VAL A 101 9.51 -6.50 -9.40
CA VAL A 101 8.58 -6.27 -8.29
C VAL A 101 7.19 -6.81 -8.65
N GLY A 102 6.71 -6.54 -9.86
CA GLY A 102 5.45 -7.10 -10.37
C GLY A 102 5.43 -8.62 -10.34
N GLN A 103 6.55 -9.27 -10.69
CA GLN A 103 6.67 -10.73 -10.62
C GLN A 103 6.55 -11.26 -9.19
N LYS A 104 7.15 -10.59 -8.19
CA LYS A 104 7.00 -10.98 -6.78
C LYS A 104 5.54 -10.89 -6.30
N ILE A 105 4.83 -9.84 -6.72
CA ILE A 105 3.39 -9.70 -6.44
C ILE A 105 2.62 -10.84 -7.10
N TRP A 106 2.93 -11.14 -8.37
CA TRP A 106 2.29 -12.23 -9.12
C TRP A 106 2.54 -13.61 -8.49
N GLU A 107 3.76 -13.88 -8.03
CA GLU A 107 4.12 -15.10 -7.30
C GLU A 107 3.35 -15.18 -5.97
N ALA A 108 3.20 -14.08 -5.24
CA ALA A 108 2.39 -14.04 -4.03
C ALA A 108 0.91 -14.33 -4.30
N ILE A 109 0.37 -13.81 -5.40
CA ILE A 109 -1.01 -14.08 -5.84
C ILE A 109 -1.17 -15.56 -6.20
N THR A 110 -0.32 -16.07 -7.09
CA THR A 110 -0.47 -17.43 -7.66
C THR A 110 -0.15 -18.54 -6.68
N SER A 111 0.70 -18.29 -5.68
CA SER A 111 0.98 -19.24 -4.59
C SER A 111 -0.07 -19.24 -3.48
N GLY A 112 -1.00 -18.27 -3.47
CA GLY A 112 -1.95 -18.05 -2.37
C GLY A 112 -1.36 -17.31 -1.16
N ALA A 113 -0.06 -16.99 -1.15
CA ALA A 113 0.57 -16.24 -0.06
C ALA A 113 -0.06 -14.85 0.15
N ALA A 114 -0.61 -14.24 -0.91
CA ALA A 114 -1.32 -12.97 -0.83
C ALA A 114 -2.69 -13.08 -0.13
N LEU A 115 -3.30 -14.27 -0.06
CA LEU A 115 -4.52 -14.49 0.73
C LEU A 115 -4.19 -14.53 2.22
N GLU A 116 -3.07 -15.18 2.57
CA GLU A 116 -2.55 -15.25 3.95
C GLU A 116 -1.97 -13.91 4.44
N ASN A 117 -1.34 -13.15 3.54
CA ASN A 117 -0.78 -11.85 3.85
C ASN A 117 -1.05 -10.84 2.72
N PRO A 118 -2.20 -10.15 2.77
CA PRO A 118 -2.59 -9.18 1.75
C PRO A 118 -1.63 -8.00 1.57
N LEU A 119 -0.80 -7.70 2.58
CA LEU A 119 0.23 -6.66 2.48
C LEU A 119 1.26 -6.93 1.38
N LEU A 120 1.39 -8.18 0.91
CA LEU A 120 2.27 -8.53 -0.23
C LEU A 120 1.80 -7.90 -1.54
N LEU A 121 0.52 -7.54 -1.66
CA LEU A 121 -0.03 -6.84 -2.82
C LEU A 121 0.32 -5.34 -2.81
N GLN A 122 0.72 -4.81 -1.65
CA GLN A 122 1.00 -3.39 -1.42
C GLN A 122 2.49 -3.05 -1.60
N ALA A 123 3.17 -3.74 -2.52
CA ALA A 123 4.59 -3.54 -2.79
C ALA A 123 4.83 -2.41 -3.80
N PHE A 124 5.69 -1.45 -3.45
CA PHE A 124 5.98 -0.27 -4.26
C PHE A 124 7.30 -0.36 -5.01
N PRO A 125 7.28 -0.42 -6.34
CA PRO A 125 8.30 0.20 -7.17
C PRO A 125 7.92 1.67 -7.42
N ALA A 126 8.74 2.61 -6.95
CA ALA A 126 8.53 4.03 -7.21
C ALA A 126 8.85 4.35 -8.67
N LEU A 127 7.82 4.43 -9.54
CA LEU A 127 7.84 5.14 -10.83
C LEU A 127 6.44 5.15 -11.47
N ASN A 128 5.78 6.31 -11.51
CA ASN A 128 5.21 6.90 -12.73
C ASN A 128 4.50 8.25 -12.52
N TYR A 129 4.51 9.03 -13.61
CA TYR A 129 3.74 10.24 -13.83
C TYR A 129 2.30 9.90 -14.21
N PRO A 130 1.29 10.55 -13.64
CA PRO A 130 -0.08 10.31 -14.06
C PRO A 130 -0.82 11.56 -14.54
N ASP A 131 -1.49 11.41 -15.68
CA ASP A 131 -2.69 12.18 -15.98
C ASP A 131 -3.85 11.53 -15.23
N SER A 132 -4.48 12.27 -14.32
CA SER A 132 -5.68 11.83 -13.60
C SER A 132 -6.91 12.01 -14.48
N ILE A 133 -7.80 11.03 -14.49
CA ILE A 133 -9.16 11.21 -14.99
C ILE A 133 -10.12 10.69 -13.93
N ILE A 134 -11.07 11.55 -13.58
CA ILE A 134 -12.07 11.38 -12.53
C ILE A 134 -13.24 10.57 -13.10
N CYS A 135 -13.59 9.45 -12.47
CA CYS A 135 -14.86 8.78 -12.77
C CYS A 135 -16.03 9.71 -12.43
N LYS A 136 -16.92 9.95 -13.39
CA LYS A 136 -18.15 10.72 -13.17
C LYS A 136 -19.18 9.86 -12.44
N GLY A 137 -19.15 9.94 -11.11
CA GLY A 137 -20.20 9.44 -10.22
C GLY A 137 -19.77 8.27 -9.34
N SER A 138 -19.08 8.56 -8.23
CA SER A 138 -18.98 7.62 -7.11
C SER A 138 -20.13 7.89 -6.13
N LYS A 139 -20.87 6.84 -5.79
CA LYS A 139 -21.76 6.88 -4.62
C LYS A 139 -20.93 6.61 -3.38
N LYS A 140 -21.22 7.30 -2.27
CA LYS A 140 -20.53 7.03 -1.00
C LYS A 140 -20.85 5.63 -0.51
N PHE A 141 -19.93 5.03 0.24
CA PHE A 141 -20.17 3.72 0.88
C PHE A 141 -21.50 3.69 1.64
N CYS A 142 -21.80 4.73 2.43
CA CYS A 142 -23.05 4.85 3.17
C CYS A 142 -24.33 4.94 2.32
N GLU A 143 -24.23 5.19 1.02
CA GLU A 143 -25.39 5.17 0.11
C GLU A 143 -25.77 3.73 -0.31
N TYR A 144 -24.90 2.76 -0.07
CA TYR A 144 -25.13 1.35 -0.39
C TYR A 144 -25.66 0.51 0.79
N PHE A 145 -25.63 1.03 2.01
CA PHE A 145 -25.95 0.30 3.23
C PHE A 145 -26.95 1.08 4.09
N THR A 146 -27.82 0.37 4.82
CA THR A 146 -28.66 0.99 5.85
C THR A 146 -27.81 1.40 7.06
N SER A 147 -28.34 2.27 7.93
CA SER A 147 -27.65 2.66 9.16
C SER A 147 -27.29 1.45 10.03
N ASP A 148 -28.19 0.47 10.15
CA ASP A 148 -27.93 -0.76 10.91
C ASP A 148 -26.81 -1.59 10.28
N GLN A 149 -26.81 -1.72 8.95
CA GLN A 149 -25.75 -2.42 8.22
C GLN A 149 -24.39 -1.72 8.34
N ILE A 150 -24.36 -0.38 8.41
CA ILE A 150 -23.12 0.38 8.64
C ILE A 150 -22.59 0.10 10.05
N SER A 151 -23.46 0.07 11.07
CA SER A 151 -23.04 -0.27 12.45
C SER A 151 -22.48 -1.68 12.53
N GLN A 152 -23.16 -2.67 11.94
CA GLN A 152 -22.69 -4.06 11.90
C GLN A 152 -21.36 -4.21 11.13
N PHE A 153 -21.19 -3.44 10.04
CA PHE A 153 -19.94 -3.37 9.30
C PHE A 153 -18.81 -2.84 10.20
N LEU A 154 -19.02 -1.72 10.89
CA LEU A 154 -18.02 -1.10 11.76
C LEU A 154 -17.60 -2.04 12.89
N GLU A 155 -18.57 -2.67 13.56
CA GLU A 155 -18.31 -3.66 14.61
C GLU A 155 -17.49 -4.84 14.09
N SER A 156 -17.87 -5.40 12.93
CA SER A 156 -17.15 -6.52 12.32
C SER A 156 -15.74 -6.13 11.84
N TYR A 157 -15.59 -4.92 11.28
CA TYR A 157 -14.31 -4.38 10.84
C TYR A 157 -13.37 -4.11 12.02
N ASP A 158 -13.91 -3.58 13.13
CA ASP A 158 -13.11 -3.29 14.32
C ASP A 158 -12.56 -4.55 14.98
N ALA A 159 -13.29 -5.66 14.87
CA ALA A 159 -12.86 -6.99 15.33
C ALA A 159 -11.72 -7.62 14.50
N LEU A 160 -11.43 -7.13 13.29
CA LEU A 160 -10.32 -7.63 12.48
C LEU A 160 -8.95 -7.30 13.09
N LEU A 161 -7.96 -8.15 12.83
CA LEU A 161 -6.57 -7.84 13.14
C LEU A 161 -6.06 -6.67 12.27
N PRO A 162 -5.17 -5.80 12.78
CA PRO A 162 -4.64 -4.66 12.02
C PRO A 162 -4.05 -5.02 10.65
N SER A 163 -3.42 -6.18 10.51
CA SER A 163 -2.87 -6.67 9.23
C SER A 163 -3.95 -6.92 8.18
N ASP A 164 -5.14 -7.32 8.63
CA ASP A 164 -6.23 -7.81 7.79
C ASP A 164 -7.24 -6.69 7.46
N LYS A 165 -7.11 -5.52 8.10
CA LYS A 165 -7.85 -4.29 7.80
C LYS A 165 -7.46 -3.64 6.47
N SER A 166 -6.36 -4.10 5.86
CA SER A 166 -5.85 -3.56 4.59
C SER A 166 -6.62 -4.07 3.37
N LEU A 167 -7.11 -5.30 3.42
CA LEU A 167 -7.92 -5.93 2.39
C LEU A 167 -8.78 -7.04 3.02
N PHE A 168 -10.09 -6.94 2.85
CA PHE A 168 -11.08 -7.78 3.50
C PHE A 168 -12.31 -7.96 2.62
N LEU A 169 -13.17 -8.91 2.96
CA LEU A 169 -14.45 -9.13 2.32
C LEU A 169 -15.58 -8.49 3.10
N VAL A 170 -16.55 -7.92 2.39
CA VAL A 170 -17.81 -7.45 2.95
C VAL A 170 -18.93 -8.31 2.39
N PHE A 171 -19.61 -9.04 3.28
CA PHE A 171 -20.81 -9.79 2.93
C PHE A 171 -22.02 -8.96 3.34
N LYS A 172 -22.90 -8.73 2.39
CA LYS A 172 -24.14 -7.99 2.57
C LYS A 172 -25.30 -8.84 2.09
N ASP A 173 -26.30 -9.02 2.94
CA ASP A 173 -27.59 -9.60 2.59
C ASP A 173 -28.74 -8.69 3.05
N ASN A 174 -29.97 -9.18 2.99
CA ASN A 174 -31.15 -8.43 3.42
C ASN A 174 -31.26 -8.30 4.94
N GLU A 175 -30.53 -9.11 5.71
CA GLU A 175 -30.63 -9.25 7.17
C GLU A 175 -29.45 -8.59 7.91
N GLY A 176 -28.33 -8.33 7.23
CA GLY A 176 -27.19 -7.66 7.82
C GLY A 176 -25.98 -7.45 6.92
N CYS A 177 -24.89 -7.03 7.56
CA CYS A 177 -23.58 -6.79 6.97
C CYS A 177 -22.49 -7.35 7.87
N SER A 178 -21.55 -8.08 7.29
CA SER A 178 -20.43 -8.69 8.03
C SER A 178 -19.13 -8.57 7.25
N VAL A 179 -18.02 -8.53 7.98
CA VAL A 179 -16.68 -8.36 7.42
C VAL A 179 -15.83 -9.58 7.79
N PHE A 180 -15.11 -10.13 6.82
CA PHE A 180 -14.22 -11.27 7.01
C PHE A 180 -12.83 -10.99 6.44
N ASP A 181 -11.81 -11.60 7.06
CA ASP A 181 -10.48 -11.66 6.48
C ASP A 181 -10.45 -12.49 5.18
N LEU A 182 -9.36 -12.35 4.43
CA LEU A 182 -9.15 -13.09 3.19
C LEU A 182 -8.64 -14.53 3.40
N LYS A 183 -8.12 -14.85 4.59
CA LYS A 183 -7.40 -16.11 4.86
C LYS A 183 -8.35 -17.29 4.91
N ASN A 184 -9.56 -17.07 5.43
CA ASN A 184 -10.52 -18.13 5.69
C ASN A 184 -11.49 -18.40 4.53
N ILE A 185 -11.19 -17.90 3.33
CA ILE A 185 -12.04 -18.12 2.15
C ILE A 185 -11.77 -19.52 1.60
N LYS A 186 -12.71 -20.45 1.84
CA LYS A 186 -12.84 -21.64 1.01
C LYS A 186 -13.62 -21.26 -0.25
N LEU A 187 -12.92 -21.04 -1.35
CA LEU A 187 -13.50 -20.94 -2.70
C LEU A 187 -14.02 -22.31 -3.16
#